data_AF-A0A2X1MSC1-F1
#
_entry.id   AF-A0A2X1MSC1-F1
#
_cell.length_a   1.000
_cell.length_b   1.000
_cell.length_c   1.000
_cell.angle_alpha   90.00
_cell.angle_beta   90.00
_cell.angle_gamma   90.00
#
_symmetry.space_group_name_H-M   'P 1'
#
loop_
_entity.id
_entity.type
_entity.pdbx_description
1 polymer ?
#
loop_
_entity_poly.entity_id
_entity_poly.type
_entity_poly.pdbx_seq_one_letter_code
_entity_poly.pdbx_strand_id
1 'polypeptide(L)'
;MYEHSDPREGYHQDWNTLIYNYGRREVSNFLVGNALYWIERFGIDALRVDAVASMIYRDYSRKEGEWIPNEFGGRENLEAIEFLRNTNRILGEQVSGAVTMAEESTDFPGVSRPQDMGGLGFWYKWNLGWMHDTLDYMKLDPVYRQYHHDKLTFGILYNYTENFVLPLSHDEVVHGKKSILDRMPGDAWQKFANCAPTMAGCGHSRARNCCSWERICPGPRVEP
;
A
#
# COMPACT_ATOMS: atom_id res chain seq x y z
N MET A 1 10.51 -11.90 23.54
CA MET A 1 11.53 -10.84 23.74
C MET A 1 11.41 -9.69 22.74
N TYR A 2 11.07 -9.98 21.48
CA TYR A 2 10.89 -8.98 20.41
C TYR A 2 9.44 -8.50 20.29
N GLU A 3 8.51 -9.37 20.64
CA GLU A 3 7.07 -9.14 20.70
C GLU A 3 6.66 -8.33 21.93
N HIS A 4 5.50 -7.66 21.83
CA HIS A 4 4.93 -6.95 22.98
C HIS A 4 4.45 -7.95 24.06
N SER A 5 4.72 -7.65 25.33
CA SER A 5 4.42 -8.55 26.45
C SER A 5 2.91 -8.73 26.68
N ASP A 6 2.11 -7.71 26.37
CA ASP A 6 0.64 -7.81 26.42
C ASP A 6 0.11 -8.43 25.12
N PRO A 7 -0.56 -9.60 25.18
CA PRO A 7 -1.13 -10.25 23.99
C PRO A 7 -2.14 -9.38 23.23
N ARG A 8 -2.81 -8.45 23.92
CA ARG A 8 -3.76 -7.51 23.31
C ARG A 8 -3.08 -6.49 22.42
N GLU A 9 -1.76 -6.34 22.51
CA GLU A 9 -0.97 -5.45 21.65
C GLU A 9 0.05 -6.23 20.82
N GLY A 10 0.49 -7.39 21.31
CA GLY A 10 1.55 -8.22 20.74
C GLY A 10 1.09 -9.33 19.79
N TYR A 11 -0.21 -9.43 19.46
CA TYR A 11 -0.74 -10.52 18.62
C TYR A 11 -1.79 -10.05 17.61
N HIS A 12 -1.64 -10.47 16.35
CA HIS A 12 -2.68 -10.38 15.33
C HIS A 12 -3.55 -11.64 15.37
N GLN A 13 -4.78 -11.51 15.85
CA GLN A 13 -5.70 -12.65 16.01
C GLN A 13 -6.04 -13.33 14.68
N ASP A 14 -6.31 -12.55 13.64
CA ASP A 14 -6.72 -13.09 12.34
C ASP A 14 -5.58 -13.79 11.58
N TRP A 15 -4.34 -13.38 11.82
CA TRP A 15 -3.16 -13.89 11.11
C TRP A 15 -2.35 -14.91 11.93
N ASN A 16 -2.67 -15.06 13.22
CA ASN A 16 -1.89 -15.84 14.17
C ASN A 16 -0.40 -15.49 14.19
N THR A 17 -0.09 -14.19 14.14
CA THR A 17 1.28 -13.67 14.14
C THR A 17 1.55 -12.74 15.33
N LEU A 18 2.82 -12.66 15.73
CA LEU A 18 3.27 -11.80 16.81
C LEU A 18 3.63 -10.40 16.26
N ILE A 19 3.32 -9.37 17.04
CA ILE A 19 3.58 -7.97 16.73
C ILE A 19 4.83 -7.53 17.49
N TYR A 20 5.77 -6.90 16.78
CA TYR A 20 6.98 -6.34 17.37
C TYR A 20 6.65 -5.25 18.41
N ASN A 21 7.42 -5.22 19.50
CA ASN A 21 7.35 -4.16 20.48
C ASN A 21 8.12 -2.92 19.99
N TYR A 22 7.43 -2.03 19.29
CA TYR A 22 8.03 -0.79 18.76
C TYR A 22 8.52 0.17 19.84
N GLY A 23 7.94 0.14 21.04
CA GLY A 23 8.36 0.96 22.18
C GLY A 23 9.71 0.54 22.78
N ARG A 24 10.15 -0.69 22.51
CA ARG A 24 11.43 -1.20 22.98
C ARG A 24 12.57 -0.76 22.06
N ARG A 25 13.52 0.01 22.60
CA ARG A 25 14.65 0.57 21.84
C ARG A 25 15.46 -0.46 21.07
N GLU A 26 15.74 -1.63 21.65
CA GLU A 26 16.53 -2.67 20.97
C GLU A 26 15.78 -3.28 19.78
N VAL A 27 14.46 -3.41 19.89
CA VAL A 27 13.61 -3.94 18.81
C VAL A 27 13.47 -2.91 17.69
N SER A 28 13.20 -1.66 18.05
CA SER A 28 13.14 -0.55 17.09
C SER A 28 14.46 -0.38 16.34
N ASN A 29 15.60 -0.37 17.04
CA ASN A 29 16.93 -0.30 16.43
C ASN A 29 17.21 -1.48 15.50
N PHE A 30 16.79 -2.70 15.88
CA PHE A 30 16.93 -3.86 15.01
C PHE A 30 16.17 -3.70 13.70
N LEU A 31 14.92 -3.23 13.75
CA LEU A 31 14.08 -3.04 12.57
C LEU A 31 14.56 -1.88 11.67
N VAL A 32 14.91 -0.72 12.27
CA VAL A 32 15.49 0.40 11.53
C VAL A 32 16.81 0.00 10.87
N GLY A 33 17.68 -0.69 11.63
CA GLY A 33 18.95 -1.21 11.12
C GLY A 33 18.76 -2.21 9.98
N ASN A 34 17.71 -3.04 10.03
CA ASN A 34 17.38 -3.95 8.94
C ASN A 34 16.98 -3.20 7.66
N ALA A 35 16.15 -2.16 7.77
CA ALA A 35 15.77 -1.34 6.64
C ALA A 35 16.99 -0.68 5.96
N LEU A 36 17.88 -0.08 6.76
CA LEU A 36 19.15 0.48 6.27
C LEU A 36 20.03 -0.58 5.61
N TYR A 37 20.17 -1.74 6.25
CA TYR A 37 21.05 -2.81 5.78
C TYR A 37 20.69 -3.25 4.35
N TRP A 38 19.40 -3.40 4.04
CA TRP A 38 18.95 -3.75 2.69
C TRP A 38 19.33 -2.70 1.65
N ILE A 39 19.14 -1.43 1.97
CA ILE A 39 19.43 -0.33 1.05
C ILE A 39 20.94 -0.17 0.87
N GLU A 40 21.71 -0.12 1.96
CA GLU A 40 23.16 0.15 1.91
C GLU A 40 23.97 -1.02 1.36
N ARG A 41 23.62 -2.27 1.73
CA ARG A 41 24.44 -3.45 1.38
C ARG A 41 24.04 -4.11 0.08
N PHE A 42 22.75 -4.06 -0.25
CA PHE A 42 22.24 -4.66 -1.49
C PHE A 42 21.91 -3.62 -2.56
N GLY A 43 22.00 -2.33 -2.25
CA GLY A 43 21.72 -1.26 -3.22
C GLY A 43 20.26 -1.22 -3.65
N ILE A 44 19.32 -1.59 -2.76
CA ILE A 44 17.90 -1.52 -3.05
C ILE A 44 17.44 -0.05 -3.05
N ASP A 45 16.78 0.39 -4.12
CA ASP A 45 16.36 1.78 -4.27
C ASP A 45 15.09 2.14 -3.46
N ALA A 46 14.25 1.15 -3.14
CA ALA A 46 12.96 1.40 -2.51
C ALA A 46 12.52 0.30 -1.54
N LEU A 47 11.85 0.69 -0.46
CA LEU A 47 11.15 -0.21 0.45
C LEU A 47 9.65 0.04 0.40
N ARG A 48 8.86 -1.03 0.29
CA ARG A 48 7.40 -0.97 0.36
C ARG A 48 6.94 -1.69 1.62
N VAL A 49 6.20 -0.97 2.47
CA VAL A 49 5.62 -1.50 3.71
C VAL A 49 4.16 -1.85 3.44
N ASP A 50 3.85 -3.14 3.61
CA ASP A 50 2.50 -3.68 3.47
C ASP A 50 1.68 -3.47 4.74
N ALA A 51 0.36 -3.36 4.60
CA ALA A 51 -0.61 -3.31 5.69
C ALA A 51 -0.23 -2.34 6.84
N VAL A 52 0.15 -1.10 6.53
CA VAL A 52 0.55 -0.07 7.52
C VAL A 52 -0.56 0.19 8.55
N ALA A 53 -1.83 0.04 8.16
CA ALA A 53 -2.99 0.10 9.04
C ALA A 53 -2.87 -0.83 10.27
N SER A 54 -2.26 -2.02 10.08
CA SER A 54 -2.05 -3.01 11.14
C SER A 54 -1.06 -2.56 12.21
N MET A 55 -0.17 -1.62 11.86
CA MET A 55 0.81 -1.03 12.76
C MET A 55 0.25 0.19 13.49
N ILE A 56 -0.41 1.10 12.76
CA ILE A 56 -0.84 2.41 13.28
C ILE A 56 -2.09 2.37 14.16
N TYR A 57 -2.88 1.29 14.09
CA TYR A 57 -4.12 1.13 14.86
C TYR A 57 -4.04 0.00 15.88
N ARG A 58 -4.35 0.30 17.13
CA ARG A 58 -4.42 -0.67 18.23
C ARG A 58 -5.68 -1.55 18.17
N ASP A 59 -6.72 -1.10 17.48
CA ASP A 59 -7.99 -1.81 17.27
C ASP A 59 -8.01 -2.64 15.96
N TYR A 60 -6.90 -2.72 15.24
CA TYR A 60 -6.84 -3.44 13.96
C TYR A 60 -7.21 -4.93 14.12
N SER A 61 -8.29 -5.36 13.46
CA SER A 61 -8.85 -6.71 13.55
C SER A 61 -9.15 -7.19 14.98
N ARG A 62 -9.55 -6.27 15.86
CA ARG A 62 -9.92 -6.58 17.25
C ARG A 62 -11.32 -6.08 17.58
N LYS A 63 -12.04 -6.82 18.42
CA LYS A 63 -13.38 -6.40 18.86
C LYS A 63 -13.29 -5.36 19.98
N GLU A 64 -14.39 -4.66 20.20
CA GLU A 64 -14.51 -3.75 21.35
C GLU A 64 -14.26 -4.52 22.66
N GLY A 65 -13.39 -3.98 23.51
CA GLY A 65 -12.95 -4.62 24.76
C GLY A 65 -11.74 -5.56 24.63
N GLU A 66 -11.30 -5.88 23.41
CA GLU A 66 -10.11 -6.73 23.17
C GLU A 66 -8.82 -5.93 22.90
N TRP A 67 -8.89 -4.59 22.95
CA TRP A 67 -7.76 -3.68 22.75
C TRP A 67 -7.73 -2.59 23.83
N ILE A 68 -6.59 -1.92 23.97
CA ILE A 68 -6.35 -0.89 24.99
C ILE A 68 -6.09 0.44 24.28
N PRO A 69 -6.75 1.55 24.68
CA PRO A 69 -6.45 2.86 24.15
C PRO A 69 -5.05 3.33 24.52
N ASN A 70 -4.52 4.26 23.72
CA ASN A 70 -3.25 4.94 24.01
C ASN A 70 -3.40 5.89 25.21
N GLU A 71 -2.28 6.51 25.60
CA GLU A 71 -2.23 7.44 26.74
C GLU A 71 -3.19 8.65 26.62
N PHE A 72 -3.63 8.98 25.42
CA PHE A 72 -4.59 10.06 25.13
C PHE A 72 -6.04 9.57 24.96
N GLY A 73 -6.30 8.27 25.15
CA GLY A 73 -7.62 7.68 24.95
C GLY A 73 -7.96 7.35 23.50
N GLY A 74 -7.02 7.52 22.57
CA GLY A 74 -7.18 7.23 21.15
C GLY A 74 -6.85 5.78 20.80
N ARG A 75 -7.11 5.41 19.53
CA ARG A 75 -6.81 4.08 18.98
C ARG A 75 -5.48 4.00 18.26
N GLU A 76 -4.80 5.12 18.11
CA GLU A 76 -3.55 5.24 17.40
C GLU A 76 -2.42 4.60 18.22
N ASN A 77 -1.60 3.77 17.56
CA ASN A 77 -0.40 3.19 18.13
C ASN A 77 0.76 4.19 18.00
N LEU A 78 0.97 5.00 19.04
CA LEU A 78 1.95 6.07 19.05
C LEU A 78 3.38 5.54 18.86
N GLU A 79 3.69 4.39 19.45
CA GLU A 79 4.99 3.75 19.35
C GLU A 79 5.29 3.29 17.92
N ALA A 80 4.29 2.71 17.24
CA ALA A 80 4.41 2.32 15.85
C ALA A 80 4.51 3.54 14.91
N ILE A 81 3.72 4.58 15.15
CA ILE A 81 3.77 5.83 14.38
C ILE A 81 5.15 6.48 14.49
N GLU A 82 5.69 6.58 15.71
CA GLU A 82 7.02 7.14 15.96
C GLU A 82 8.11 6.27 15.33
N PHE A 83 8.00 4.94 15.41
CA PHE A 83 8.89 4.02 14.74
C PHE A 83 8.91 4.25 13.21
N LEU A 84 7.75 4.37 12.56
CA LEU A 84 7.66 4.61 11.12
C LEU A 84 8.26 5.97 10.74
N ARG A 85 7.94 7.03 11.49
CA ARG A 85 8.50 8.37 11.28
C ARG A 85 10.01 8.38 11.41
N ASN A 86 10.54 7.75 12.46
CA ASN A 86 11.97 7.66 12.71
C ASN A 86 12.68 6.84 11.63
N THR A 87 12.09 5.71 11.20
CA THR A 87 12.64 4.89 10.11
C THR A 87 12.75 5.69 8.83
N ASN A 88 11.66 6.35 8.40
CA ASN A 88 11.66 7.17 7.19
C ASN A 88 12.64 8.35 7.27
N ARG A 89 12.75 8.99 8.44
CA ARG A 89 13.71 10.08 8.67
C ARG A 89 15.15 9.58 8.50
N ILE A 90 15.50 8.48 9.16
CA ILE A 90 16.84 7.90 9.10
C ILE A 90 17.18 7.46 7.68
N LEU A 91 16.25 6.83 6.96
CA LEU A 91 16.47 6.45 5.56
C LEU A 91 16.74 7.66 4.66
N GLY A 92 15.96 8.74 4.82
CA GLY A 92 16.16 9.98 4.06
C GLY A 92 17.45 10.71 4.40
N GLU A 93 17.94 10.60 5.65
CA GLU A 93 19.20 11.22 6.09
C GLU A 93 20.44 10.41 5.66
N GLN A 94 20.39 9.08 5.76
CA GLN A 94 21.55 8.22 5.53
C GLN A 94 21.73 7.85 4.06
N VAL A 95 20.65 7.67 3.31
CA VAL A 95 20.72 7.24 1.90
C VAL A 95 19.94 8.19 1.00
N SER A 96 20.67 9.13 0.40
CA SER A 96 20.10 10.04 -0.59
C SER A 96 19.61 9.26 -1.81
N GLY A 97 18.30 9.35 -2.09
CA GLY A 97 17.67 8.72 -3.25
C GLY A 97 16.84 7.47 -2.92
N ALA A 98 16.97 6.90 -1.71
CA ALA A 98 16.10 5.82 -1.28
C ALA A 98 14.67 6.35 -1.08
N VAL A 99 13.66 5.58 -1.51
CA VAL A 99 12.25 5.95 -1.33
C VAL A 99 11.50 4.88 -0.55
N THR A 100 10.52 5.32 0.25
CA THR A 100 9.61 4.39 0.94
C THR A 100 8.18 4.57 0.47
N MET A 101 7.48 3.44 0.37
CA MET A 101 6.09 3.38 -0.07
C MET A 101 5.23 2.68 0.96
N ALA A 102 4.06 3.22 1.25
CA ALA A 102 3.10 2.65 2.18
C ALA A 102 1.88 2.08 1.45
N GLU A 103 1.49 0.86 1.81
CA GLU A 103 0.11 0.42 1.64
C GLU A 103 -0.67 0.69 2.93
N GLU A 104 -1.60 1.63 2.87
CA GLU A 104 -2.45 2.04 4.00
C GLU A 104 -3.89 2.18 3.52
N SER A 105 -4.81 1.50 4.20
CA SER A 105 -6.19 1.24 3.74
C SER A 105 -7.29 1.91 4.56
N THR A 106 -6.94 2.72 5.55
CA THR A 106 -7.83 3.28 6.59
C THR A 106 -7.86 4.82 6.57
N ASP A 107 -7.58 5.42 5.42
CA ASP A 107 -7.60 6.87 5.16
C ASP A 107 -6.82 7.71 6.20
N PHE A 108 -5.73 7.17 6.72
CA PHE A 108 -4.88 7.92 7.65
C PHE A 108 -4.33 9.19 6.95
N PRO A 109 -4.44 10.38 7.56
CA PRO A 109 -4.01 11.61 6.94
C PRO A 109 -2.49 11.77 7.01
N GLY A 110 -1.87 12.24 5.92
CA GLY A 110 -0.46 12.62 5.91
C GLY A 110 0.52 11.46 5.82
N VAL A 111 0.13 10.33 5.24
CA VAL A 111 1.01 9.15 5.11
C VAL A 111 2.28 9.49 4.33
N SER A 112 2.14 10.21 3.21
CA SER A 112 3.25 10.60 2.34
C SER A 112 3.75 12.03 2.56
N ARG A 113 3.39 12.64 3.69
CA ARG A 113 3.83 13.98 4.07
C ARG A 113 5.09 13.92 4.94
N PRO A 114 5.95 14.96 4.90
CA PRO A 114 7.09 15.07 5.80
C PRO A 114 6.67 15.04 7.27
N GLN A 115 7.57 14.52 8.11
CA GLN A 115 7.37 14.42 9.56
C GLN A 115 7.17 15.79 10.21
N ASP A 116 7.84 16.84 9.70
CA ASP A 116 7.72 18.22 10.19
C ASP A 116 6.30 18.79 10.06
N MET A 117 5.48 18.23 9.15
CA MET A 117 4.08 18.60 8.95
C MET A 117 3.11 17.61 9.64
N GLY A 118 3.62 16.74 10.52
CA GLY A 118 2.84 15.71 11.20
C GLY A 118 2.61 14.44 10.38
N GLY A 119 3.26 14.27 9.23
CA GLY A 119 3.11 13.07 8.40
C GLY A 119 3.88 11.84 8.91
N LEU A 120 3.70 10.70 8.24
CA LEU A 120 4.47 9.47 8.53
C LEU A 120 5.86 9.46 7.84
N GLY A 121 6.08 10.37 6.88
CA GLY A 121 7.36 10.49 6.19
C GLY A 121 7.57 9.52 5.03
N PHE A 122 6.54 8.81 4.55
CA PHE A 122 6.67 8.02 3.33
C PHE A 122 6.80 8.95 2.11
N TRP A 123 7.46 8.47 1.05
CA TRP A 123 7.51 9.22 -0.21
C TRP A 123 6.25 9.02 -1.03
N TYR A 124 5.69 7.80 -0.99
CA TYR A 124 4.50 7.45 -1.74
C TYR A 124 3.50 6.62 -0.93
N LYS A 125 2.22 6.72 -1.28
CA LYS A 125 1.13 5.88 -0.79
C LYS A 125 0.46 5.15 -1.95
N TRP A 126 0.12 3.89 -1.77
CA TRP A 126 -0.70 3.15 -2.74
C TRP A 126 -2.13 3.68 -2.76
N ASN A 127 -2.64 3.98 -3.96
CA ASN A 127 -4.01 4.42 -4.15
C ASN A 127 -4.94 3.20 -4.31
N LEU A 128 -5.29 2.58 -3.17
CA LEU A 128 -6.21 1.44 -3.14
C LEU A 128 -7.64 1.83 -3.58
N GLY A 129 -8.06 3.07 -3.33
CA GLY A 129 -9.34 3.60 -3.80
C GLY A 129 -9.43 3.60 -5.33
N TRP A 130 -8.45 4.22 -5.99
CA TRP A 130 -8.33 4.20 -7.45
C TRP A 130 -8.28 2.78 -8.02
N MET A 131 -7.54 1.88 -7.38
CA MET A 131 -7.42 0.48 -7.79
C MET A 131 -8.80 -0.21 -7.79
N HIS A 132 -9.55 -0.12 -6.68
CA HIS A 132 -10.89 -0.70 -6.59
C HIS A 132 -11.85 -0.08 -7.59
N ASP A 133 -11.90 1.26 -7.67
CA ASP A 133 -12.82 1.97 -8.55
C ASP A 133 -12.57 1.65 -10.02
N THR A 134 -11.29 1.63 -10.44
CA THR A 134 -10.90 1.31 -11.81
C THR A 134 -11.21 -0.13 -12.15
N LEU A 135 -10.88 -1.08 -11.27
CA LEU A 135 -11.14 -2.50 -11.52
C LEU A 135 -12.64 -2.80 -11.55
N ASP A 136 -13.43 -2.17 -10.69
CA ASP A 136 -14.88 -2.34 -10.69
C ASP A 136 -15.54 -1.68 -11.90
N TYR A 137 -15.05 -0.51 -12.34
CA TYR A 137 -15.51 0.12 -13.57
C TYR A 137 -15.26 -0.76 -14.79
N MET A 138 -14.06 -1.34 -14.88
CA MET A 138 -13.66 -2.14 -16.04
C MET A 138 -14.36 -3.50 -16.10
N LYS A 139 -14.79 -4.06 -14.95
CA LYS A 139 -15.61 -5.29 -14.87
C LYS A 139 -17.02 -5.10 -15.45
N LEU A 140 -17.56 -3.89 -15.43
CA LEU A 140 -18.90 -3.62 -15.94
C LEU A 140 -18.96 -3.73 -17.46
N ASP A 141 -20.03 -4.32 -17.97
CA ASP A 141 -20.36 -4.30 -19.40
C ASP A 141 -20.33 -2.85 -19.92
N PRO A 142 -19.72 -2.58 -21.09
CA PRO A 142 -19.65 -1.24 -21.66
C PRO A 142 -20.97 -0.47 -21.66
N VAL A 143 -22.11 -1.14 -21.82
CA VAL A 143 -23.44 -0.50 -21.80
C VAL A 143 -23.76 0.12 -20.43
N TYR A 144 -23.32 -0.51 -19.33
CA TYR A 144 -23.60 -0.03 -17.97
C TYR A 144 -22.57 0.98 -17.45
N ARG A 145 -21.41 1.11 -18.11
CA ARG A 145 -20.34 2.04 -17.70
C ARG A 145 -20.78 3.51 -17.69
N GLN A 146 -21.78 3.88 -18.49
CA GLN A 146 -22.34 5.24 -18.52
C GLN A 146 -22.93 5.67 -17.16
N TYR A 147 -23.45 4.72 -16.38
CA TYR A 147 -24.08 4.99 -15.07
C TYR A 147 -23.06 5.08 -13.93
N HIS A 148 -21.80 4.68 -14.19
CA HIS A 148 -20.76 4.54 -13.17
C HIS A 148 -19.49 5.33 -13.52
N HIS A 149 -19.63 6.42 -14.29
CA HIS A 149 -18.48 7.24 -14.70
C HIS A 149 -17.83 7.99 -13.53
N ASP A 150 -18.55 8.12 -12.41
CA ASP A 150 -18.04 8.60 -11.14
C ASP A 150 -16.81 7.79 -10.67
N LYS A 151 -16.80 6.46 -10.86
CA LYS A 151 -15.67 5.59 -10.49
C LYS A 151 -14.34 6.00 -11.16
N LEU A 152 -14.36 6.52 -12.40
CA LEU A 152 -13.13 6.99 -13.06
C LEU A 152 -12.71 8.40 -12.60
N THR A 153 -13.66 9.22 -12.16
CA THR A 153 -13.41 10.65 -11.86
C THR A 153 -13.17 10.91 -10.38
N PHE A 154 -13.73 10.08 -9.50
CA PHE A 154 -13.66 10.27 -8.04
C PHE A 154 -12.23 10.26 -7.51
N GLY A 155 -11.37 9.38 -8.04
CA GLY A 155 -9.96 9.31 -7.69
C GLY A 155 -9.21 10.63 -7.87
N ILE A 156 -9.59 11.46 -8.85
CA ILE A 156 -8.94 12.74 -9.15
C ILE A 156 -9.17 13.75 -8.01
N LEU A 157 -10.32 13.69 -7.32
CA LEU A 157 -10.69 14.65 -6.27
C LEU A 157 -9.69 14.65 -5.12
N TYR A 158 -9.19 13.46 -4.75
CA TYR A 158 -8.23 13.31 -3.66
C TYR A 158 -6.81 13.02 -4.14
N ASN A 159 -6.55 12.88 -5.44
CA ASN A 159 -5.22 12.52 -5.96
C ASN A 159 -4.07 13.46 -5.55
N TYR A 160 -4.39 14.67 -5.09
CA TYR A 160 -3.41 15.68 -4.64
C TYR A 160 -3.25 15.75 -3.13
N THR A 161 -3.95 14.93 -2.34
CA THR A 161 -3.81 14.92 -0.88
C THR A 161 -2.54 14.22 -0.43
N GLU A 162 -2.09 13.24 -1.20
CA GLU A 162 -0.92 12.38 -0.99
C GLU A 162 -0.17 12.15 -2.32
N ASN A 163 1.07 11.71 -2.24
CA ASN A 163 1.85 11.27 -3.39
C ASN A 163 1.47 9.83 -3.75
N PHE A 164 0.45 9.68 -4.61
CA PHE A 164 -0.07 8.37 -4.95
C PHE A 164 0.78 7.61 -5.99
N VAL A 165 0.94 6.30 -5.73
CA VAL A 165 1.27 5.28 -6.72
C VAL A 165 -0.02 4.55 -7.07
N LEU A 166 -0.19 4.16 -8.34
CA LEU A 166 -1.39 3.47 -8.85
C LEU A 166 -1.12 1.97 -8.95
N PRO A 167 -1.45 1.15 -7.93
CA PRO A 167 -1.09 -0.25 -7.93
C PRO A 167 -2.11 -1.10 -8.67
N LEU A 168 -1.63 -2.13 -9.35
CA LEU A 168 -2.39 -3.32 -9.72
C LEU A 168 -1.61 -4.52 -9.19
N SER A 169 -1.75 -4.81 -7.90
CA SER A 169 -0.86 -5.75 -7.20
C SER A 169 -1.28 -7.21 -7.38
N HIS A 170 -0.44 -8.11 -6.85
CA HIS A 170 -0.72 -9.54 -6.79
C HIS A 170 -2.01 -9.89 -6.01
N ASP A 171 -2.38 -9.11 -4.99
CA ASP A 171 -3.59 -9.32 -4.18
C ASP A 171 -4.88 -9.23 -4.98
N GLU A 172 -4.82 -8.60 -6.16
CA GLU A 172 -5.94 -8.45 -7.06
C GLU A 172 -6.14 -9.63 -8.02
N VAL A 173 -5.20 -10.56 -8.12
CA VAL A 173 -5.31 -11.70 -9.04
C VAL A 173 -5.38 -13.06 -8.34
N VAL A 174 -5.57 -13.05 -7.02
CA VAL A 174 -5.64 -14.24 -6.17
C VAL A 174 -7.03 -14.42 -5.55
N HIS A 175 -7.21 -15.46 -4.73
CA HIS A 175 -8.44 -15.72 -3.95
C HIS A 175 -9.76 -15.69 -4.75
N GLY A 176 -9.76 -16.23 -5.97
CA GLY A 176 -10.96 -16.29 -6.81
C GLY A 176 -11.31 -14.97 -7.52
N LYS A 177 -10.49 -13.93 -7.36
CA LYS A 177 -10.69 -12.62 -8.00
C LYS A 177 -10.40 -12.60 -9.52
N LYS A 178 -9.97 -13.73 -10.10
CA LYS A 178 -9.59 -13.93 -11.52
C LYS A 178 -8.40 -13.06 -11.96
N SER A 179 -7.84 -13.36 -13.13
CA SER A 179 -6.84 -12.51 -13.78
C SER A 179 -7.47 -11.16 -14.18
N ILE A 180 -6.64 -10.11 -14.37
CA ILE A 180 -7.13 -8.81 -14.87
C ILE A 180 -7.87 -8.99 -16.20
N LEU A 181 -7.37 -9.86 -17.08
CA LEU A 181 -8.00 -10.16 -18.37
C LEU A 181 -9.39 -10.79 -18.20
N ASP A 182 -9.55 -11.73 -17.27
CA ASP A 182 -10.82 -12.43 -17.02
C ASP A 182 -11.83 -11.64 -16.19
N ARG A 183 -11.41 -10.50 -15.63
CA ARG A 183 -12.32 -9.51 -15.07
C ARG A 183 -13.01 -8.67 -16.15
N MET A 184 -12.45 -8.59 -17.36
CA MET A 184 -13.04 -7.80 -18.45
C MET A 184 -14.26 -8.51 -19.05
N PRO A 185 -15.34 -7.77 -19.38
CA PRO A 185 -16.51 -8.34 -20.05
C PRO A 185 -16.24 -8.57 -21.54
N GLY A 186 -17.02 -9.48 -22.14
CA GLY A 186 -17.01 -9.71 -23.57
C GLY A 186 -16.21 -10.91 -24.05
N ASP A 187 -16.03 -10.98 -25.37
CA ASP A 187 -15.21 -12.00 -26.03
C ASP A 187 -13.71 -11.79 -25.80
N ALA A 188 -12.88 -12.72 -26.27
CA ALA A 188 -11.44 -12.64 -26.06
C ALA A 188 -10.84 -11.32 -26.60
N TRP A 189 -11.32 -10.85 -27.76
CA TRP A 189 -10.84 -9.60 -28.35
C TRP A 189 -11.21 -8.38 -27.49
N GLN A 190 -12.46 -8.31 -27.03
CA GLN A 190 -12.95 -7.26 -26.14
C GLN A 190 -12.23 -7.26 -24.80
N LYS A 191 -11.91 -8.44 -24.25
CA LYS A 191 -11.11 -8.56 -23.03
C LYS A 191 -9.71 -7.95 -23.18
N PHE A 192 -9.00 -8.25 -24.28
CA PHE A 192 -7.70 -7.64 -24.56
C PHE A 192 -7.81 -6.13 -24.84
N ALA A 193 -8.83 -5.72 -25.58
CA ALA A 193 -9.08 -4.31 -25.90
C ALA A 193 -9.41 -3.47 -24.66
N ASN A 194 -10.08 -4.05 -23.66
CA ASN A 194 -10.32 -3.40 -22.36
C ASN A 194 -9.09 -3.45 -21.44
N CYS A 195 -8.28 -4.51 -21.48
CA CYS A 195 -7.09 -4.64 -20.64
C CYS A 195 -5.99 -3.62 -20.99
N ALA A 196 -5.72 -3.41 -22.27
CA ALA A 196 -4.69 -2.48 -22.74
C ALA A 196 -4.82 -1.05 -22.17
N PRO A 197 -5.98 -0.36 -22.25
CA PRO A 197 -6.14 0.98 -21.70
C PRO A 197 -6.08 1.00 -20.16
N THR A 198 -6.54 -0.04 -19.46
CA THR A 198 -6.39 -0.15 -18.00
C THR A 198 -4.92 -0.15 -17.60
N MET A 199 -4.09 -0.92 -18.30
CA MET A 199 -2.65 -0.99 -18.05
C MET A 199 -1.94 0.32 -18.43
N ALA A 200 -2.38 0.99 -19.50
CA ALA A 200 -1.83 2.29 -19.90
C ALA A 200 -2.08 3.38 -18.85
N GLY A 201 -3.21 3.33 -18.14
CA GLY A 201 -3.54 4.26 -17.05
C GLY A 201 -2.54 4.23 -15.88
N CYS A 202 -1.94 3.08 -15.58
CA CYS A 202 -0.90 2.96 -14.54
C CYS A 202 0.40 3.71 -14.89
N GLY A 203 0.76 3.77 -16.17
CA GLY A 203 2.04 4.31 -16.65
C GLY A 203 2.18 5.84 -16.57
N HIS A 204 1.09 6.56 -16.26
CA HIS A 204 1.08 8.03 -16.19
C HIS A 204 1.26 8.60 -14.77
N SER A 205 1.47 7.75 -13.75
CA SER A 205 1.77 8.22 -12.40
C SER A 205 3.19 8.85 -12.32
N ARG A 206 3.39 9.84 -11.44
CA ARG A 206 4.70 10.50 -11.24
C ARG A 206 5.82 9.53 -10.83
N ALA A 207 5.47 8.31 -10.41
CA ALA A 207 6.37 7.20 -10.13
C ALA A 207 6.70 6.37 -11.38
N ARG A 208 7.26 7.01 -12.42
CA ARG A 208 7.59 6.36 -13.71
C ARG A 208 8.57 5.18 -13.59
N ASN A 209 9.26 5.02 -12.46
CA ASN A 209 10.31 4.00 -12.28
C ASN A 209 9.88 2.76 -11.47
N CYS A 210 8.62 2.64 -11.01
CA CYS A 210 8.19 1.51 -10.15
C CYS A 210 7.28 0.47 -10.82
N CYS A 211 6.99 0.60 -12.11
CA CYS A 211 6.14 -0.35 -12.82
C CYS A 211 6.98 -1.39 -13.59
N SER A 212 7.41 -2.48 -12.94
CA SER A 212 7.96 -3.64 -13.64
C SER A 212 6.84 -4.58 -14.12
N TRP A 213 6.16 -4.25 -15.22
CA TRP A 213 5.00 -5.02 -15.71
C TRP A 213 5.17 -5.64 -17.11
N GLU A 214 6.38 -5.71 -17.66
CA GLU A 214 6.63 -6.32 -18.99
C GLU A 214 6.28 -7.82 -19.11
N ARG A 215 5.85 -8.50 -18.03
CA ARG A 215 5.58 -9.96 -18.06
C ARG A 215 4.13 -10.39 -17.93
N ILE A 216 3.15 -9.49 -17.76
CA ILE A 216 1.76 -9.91 -17.45
C ILE A 216 0.84 -9.99 -18.66
N CYS A 217 1.18 -9.30 -19.75
CA CYS A 217 0.50 -9.46 -21.03
C CYS A 217 1.50 -10.00 -22.05
N PRO A 218 1.53 -11.31 -22.36
CA PRO A 218 2.24 -11.75 -23.55
C PRO A 218 1.60 -11.05 -24.74
N GLY A 219 2.36 -10.16 -25.40
CA GLY A 219 1.92 -9.52 -26.63
C GLY A 219 1.52 -10.58 -27.66
N PRO A 220 0.62 -10.26 -28.60
CA PRO A 220 0.29 -11.18 -29.68
C PRO A 220 1.59 -11.56 -30.41
N ARG A 221 1.93 -12.85 -30.39
CA ARG A 221 2.96 -13.41 -31.26
C ARG A 221 2.46 -13.23 -32.68
N VAL A 222 2.98 -12.22 -33.37
CA VAL A 222 2.91 -12.14 -34.82
C VAL A 222 3.97 -13.11 -35.32
N GLU A 223 3.56 -14.33 -35.67
CA GLU A 223 4.42 -15.22 -36.45
C GLU A 223 4.50 -14.70 -37.90
N PRO A 224 5.67 -14.81 -38.56
CA PRO A 224 5.88 -14.36 -39.93
C PRO A 224 5.13 -15.20 -40.98
#